data_AF-A0A382R885-F1
#
_entry.id   AF-A0A382R885-F1
#
_cell.length_a   1.000
_cell.length_b   1.000
_cell.length_c   1.000
_cell.angle_alpha   90.00
_cell.angle_beta   90.00
_cell.angle_gamma   90.00
#
_symmetry.space_group_name_H-M   'P 1'
#
loop_
_entity.id
_entity.type
_entity.pdbx_description
1 polymer ?
#
loop_
_entity_poly.entity_id
_entity_poly.type
_entity_poly.pdbx_seq_one_letter_code
_entity_poly.pdbx_strand_id
1 'polypeptide(L)'
;MKTEPDTAPVSPSHGENGNLWKTCALLLPFFWPVERKDLKARVVVAVVSLVLAKLANLTVPLVLGWAVDTLSNLEDQMDLLFGIPIAALTAYGLSRLSYIVFNEIRDAVFSRVSQHAVRQVAIKVFNHLHALSIRFHLERKTGALNRFIDRGTTGIQFLLSFVAFNILPTLFEVLLVCGILWYLYGISYALVTAVTIGIYVWLTFGITAWRIRIRRKMNDAENEASTRQVDSLLNFETVRYFNNESHEL
;
A
#
# COMPACT_ATOMS: atom_id res chain seq x y z
N MET A 1 44.26 -26.38 17.04
CA MET A 1 42.84 -26.19 16.67
C MET A 1 42.60 -24.68 16.65
N LYS A 2 42.64 -24.06 15.46
CA LYS A 2 42.53 -22.60 15.29
C LYS A 2 41.06 -22.22 15.47
N THR A 3 40.79 -21.33 16.41
CA THR A 3 39.50 -20.69 16.63
C THR A 3 39.18 -19.78 15.43
N GLU A 4 38.14 -20.11 14.68
CA GLU A 4 37.57 -19.22 13.68
C GLU A 4 36.99 -17.98 14.38
N PRO A 5 37.22 -16.76 13.86
CA PRO A 5 36.64 -15.57 14.45
C PRO A 5 35.14 -15.54 14.11
N ASP A 6 34.37 -15.47 15.19
CA ASP A 6 32.95 -15.13 15.29
C ASP A 6 32.51 -14.15 14.18
N THR A 7 31.77 -14.66 13.19
CA THR A 7 31.13 -13.84 12.17
C THR A 7 29.96 -13.11 12.82
N ALA A 8 30.25 -11.96 13.42
CA ALA A 8 29.25 -11.04 13.92
C ALA A 8 28.16 -10.83 12.85
N PRO A 9 26.87 -10.86 13.21
CA PRO A 9 25.80 -10.58 12.26
C PRO A 9 26.01 -9.18 11.71
N VAL A 10 26.15 -9.07 10.39
CA VAL A 10 26.20 -7.80 9.67
C VAL A 10 24.98 -6.98 10.11
N SER A 11 25.20 -6.01 10.98
CA SER A 11 24.17 -5.10 11.42
C SER A 11 23.68 -4.35 10.18
N PRO A 12 22.35 -4.32 9.90
CA PRO A 12 21.85 -3.56 8.78
C PRO A 12 22.25 -2.10 9.00
N SER A 13 22.96 -1.54 8.02
CA SER A 13 23.46 -0.17 8.03
C SER A 13 22.36 0.78 8.50
N HIS A 14 22.59 1.40 9.66
CA HIS A 14 21.80 2.55 10.09
C HIS A 14 22.18 3.71 9.18
N GLY A 15 21.23 4.15 8.37
CA GLY A 15 21.37 5.33 7.52
C GLY A 15 21.22 4.99 6.05
N GLU A 16 20.02 5.15 5.55
CA GLU A 16 19.78 6.22 4.59
C GLU A 16 18.29 6.54 4.69
N ASN A 17 17.98 7.83 4.87
CA ASN A 17 16.72 8.38 4.37
C ASN A 17 16.76 8.24 2.84
N GLY A 18 16.67 6.99 2.37
CA GLY A 18 16.73 6.63 0.97
C GLY A 18 15.55 7.30 0.34
N ASN A 19 15.83 8.41 -0.33
CA ASN A 19 14.85 9.30 -0.94
C ASN A 19 13.72 8.45 -1.52
N LEU A 20 12.56 8.39 -0.84
CA LEU A 20 11.38 7.66 -1.32
C LEU A 20 11.06 8.09 -2.74
N TRP A 21 11.35 9.36 -3.03
CA TRP A 21 11.35 9.95 -4.36
C TRP A 21 12.26 9.23 -5.37
N LYS A 22 13.52 8.93 -5.03
CA LYS A 22 14.43 8.17 -5.89
C LYS A 22 13.93 6.74 -6.10
N THR A 23 13.42 6.08 -5.06
CA THR A 23 12.85 4.72 -5.19
C THR A 23 11.60 4.73 -6.08
N CYS A 24 10.69 5.69 -5.90
CA CYS A 24 9.52 5.87 -6.76
C CYS A 24 9.93 6.22 -8.20
N ALA A 25 10.91 7.12 -8.40
CA ALA A 25 11.40 7.51 -9.71
C ALA A 25 12.11 6.35 -10.44
N LEU A 26 12.81 5.49 -9.70
CA LEU A 26 13.46 4.30 -10.25
C LEU A 26 12.45 3.23 -10.68
N LEU A 27 11.26 3.23 -10.04
CA LEU A 27 10.20 2.25 -10.30
C LEU A 27 9.12 2.74 -11.28
N LEU A 28 8.97 4.05 -11.46
CA LEU A 28 8.05 4.68 -12.42
C LEU A 28 8.14 4.10 -13.85
N PRO A 29 9.34 3.80 -14.41
CA PRO A 29 9.47 3.26 -15.76
C PRO A 29 8.85 1.87 -15.94
N PHE A 30 8.64 1.10 -14.85
CA PHE A 30 8.02 -0.23 -14.94
C PHE A 30 6.50 -0.17 -15.12
N PHE A 31 5.85 0.92 -14.69
CA PHE A 31 4.42 1.15 -14.93
C PHE A 31 4.12 1.74 -16.30
N TRP A 32 5.07 2.48 -16.87
CA TRP A 32 4.94 3.08 -18.20
C TRP A 32 5.94 2.47 -19.19
N PRO A 33 5.77 1.18 -19.57
CA PRO A 33 6.67 0.52 -20.50
C PRO A 33 6.61 1.22 -21.85
N VAL A 34 7.72 1.82 -22.26
CA VAL A 34 7.82 2.65 -23.48
C VAL A 34 7.47 1.84 -24.74
N GLU A 35 7.78 0.55 -24.74
CA GLU A 35 7.67 -0.36 -25.89
C GLU A 35 6.24 -0.90 -26.14
N ARG A 36 5.38 -1.00 -25.12
CA ARG A 36 4.05 -1.65 -25.24
C ARG A 36 2.90 -0.64 -25.26
N LYS A 37 2.43 -0.28 -26.46
CA LYS A 37 1.29 0.64 -26.66
C LYS A 37 -0.02 0.15 -26.00
N ASP A 38 -0.27 -1.16 -25.98
CA ASP A 38 -1.44 -1.76 -25.29
C ASP A 38 -1.46 -1.42 -23.79
N LEU A 39 -0.31 -1.52 -23.11
CA LEU A 39 -0.23 -1.21 -21.68
C LEU A 39 -0.39 0.28 -21.40
N LYS A 40 0.15 1.15 -22.26
CA LYS A 40 -0.07 2.61 -22.16
C LYS A 40 -1.55 2.95 -22.28
N ALA A 41 -2.25 2.36 -23.24
CA ALA A 41 -3.69 2.55 -23.41
C ALA A 41 -4.47 2.09 -22.16
N ARG A 42 -4.12 0.94 -21.59
CA ARG A 42 -4.74 0.45 -20.33
C ARG A 42 -4.47 1.37 -19.14
N VAL A 43 -3.26 1.92 -19.02
CA VAL A 43 -2.96 2.91 -17.96
C VAL A 43 -3.83 4.15 -18.14
N VAL A 44 -3.94 4.67 -19.36
CA VAL A 44 -4.79 5.84 -19.64
C VAL A 44 -6.24 5.54 -19.31
N VAL A 45 -6.78 4.40 -19.75
CA VAL A 45 -8.15 3.97 -19.42
C VAL A 45 -8.33 3.86 -17.91
N ALA A 46 -7.40 3.24 -17.19
CA ALA A 46 -7.48 3.12 -15.74
C ALA A 46 -7.41 4.48 -15.02
N VAL A 47 -6.59 5.41 -15.49
CA VAL A 47 -6.52 6.78 -14.95
C VAL A 47 -7.81 7.56 -15.24
N VAL A 48 -8.39 7.41 -16.44
CA VAL A 48 -9.67 8.03 -16.76
C VAL A 48 -10.80 7.44 -15.91
N SER A 49 -10.88 6.11 -15.80
CA SER A 49 -11.85 5.43 -14.94
C SER A 49 -11.68 5.79 -13.46
N LEU A 50 -10.45 5.97 -12.99
CA LEU A 50 -10.15 6.49 -11.66
C LEU A 50 -10.76 7.88 -11.47
N VAL A 51 -10.46 8.81 -12.37
CA VAL A 51 -10.95 10.20 -12.25
C VAL A 51 -12.47 10.20 -12.27
N LEU A 52 -13.10 9.44 -13.18
CA LEU A 52 -14.56 9.30 -13.25
C LEU A 52 -15.14 8.68 -11.97
N ALA A 53 -14.51 7.66 -11.40
CA ALA A 53 -14.92 7.09 -10.12
C ALA A 53 -14.86 8.15 -9.02
N LYS A 54 -13.75 8.90 -8.90
CA LYS A 54 -13.62 9.94 -7.88
C LYS A 54 -14.63 11.07 -8.06
N LEU A 55 -14.87 11.52 -9.29
CA LEU A 55 -15.92 12.50 -9.58
C LEU A 55 -17.31 11.96 -9.19
N ALA A 56 -17.63 10.71 -9.55
CA ALA A 56 -18.88 10.07 -9.15
C ALA A 56 -19.02 9.97 -7.62
N ASN A 57 -17.94 9.68 -6.90
CA ASN A 57 -17.94 9.66 -5.43
C ASN A 57 -18.28 11.03 -4.84
N LEU A 58 -17.73 12.10 -5.44
CA LEU A 58 -17.95 13.47 -5.00
C LEU A 58 -19.34 13.99 -5.35
N THR A 59 -19.97 13.49 -6.42
CA THR A 59 -21.36 13.83 -6.76
C THR A 59 -22.37 13.20 -5.82
N VAL A 60 -22.07 12.05 -5.20
CA VAL A 60 -23.00 11.35 -4.27
C VAL A 60 -23.50 12.27 -3.15
N PRO A 61 -22.65 12.94 -2.34
CA PRO A 61 -23.13 13.83 -1.28
C PRO A 61 -23.82 15.09 -1.82
N LEU A 62 -23.46 15.57 -3.02
CA LEU A 62 -24.12 16.73 -3.65
C LEU A 62 -25.54 16.39 -4.11
N VAL A 63 -25.72 15.23 -4.73
CA VAL A 63 -27.04 14.70 -5.11
C VAL A 63 -27.91 14.46 -3.88
N LEU A 64 -27.32 13.94 -2.80
CA LEU A 64 -28.02 13.77 -1.53
C LEU A 64 -28.44 15.12 -0.92
N GLY A 65 -27.56 16.12 -0.94
CA GLY A 65 -27.89 17.48 -0.49
C GLY A 65 -29.05 18.08 -1.28
N TRP A 66 -28.96 18.05 -2.61
CA TRP A 66 -30.04 18.54 -3.48
C TRP A 66 -31.36 17.78 -3.28
N ALA A 67 -31.29 16.45 -3.08
CA ALA A 67 -32.45 15.65 -2.77
C ALA A 67 -33.15 16.07 -1.47
N VAL A 68 -32.38 16.33 -0.41
CA VAL A 68 -32.90 16.79 0.88
C VAL A 68 -33.47 18.20 0.74
N ASP A 69 -32.74 19.12 0.10
CA ASP A 69 -33.20 20.50 -0.10
C ASP A 69 -34.51 20.56 -0.90
N THR A 70 -34.64 19.73 -1.93
CA THR A 70 -35.87 19.66 -2.73
C THR A 70 -37.02 19.12 -1.89
N LEU A 71 -36.78 18.11 -1.04
CA LEU A 71 -37.81 17.53 -0.18
C LEU A 71 -38.29 18.50 0.90
N SER A 72 -37.39 19.31 1.47
CA SER A 72 -37.73 20.34 2.47
C SER A 72 -38.55 21.49 1.91
N ASN A 73 -38.49 21.76 0.60
CA ASN A 73 -39.25 22.86 -0.05
C ASN A 73 -40.63 22.43 -0.59
N LEU A 74 -41.01 21.14 -0.46
CA LEU A 74 -42.24 20.57 -1.03
C LEU A 74 -43.39 20.41 -0.03
N GLU A 75 -43.28 21.01 1.15
CA GLU A 75 -44.24 20.85 2.25
C GLU A 75 -45.70 21.23 1.85
N ASP A 76 -45.90 21.99 0.76
CA ASP A 76 -47.20 22.47 0.27
C ASP A 76 -47.79 21.75 -0.97
N GLN A 77 -47.14 20.72 -1.56
CA GLN A 77 -47.64 20.08 -2.80
C GLN A 77 -47.76 18.55 -2.69
N MET A 78 -48.97 18.05 -2.36
CA MET A 78 -49.28 16.63 -2.17
C MET A 78 -49.05 15.73 -3.39
N ASP A 79 -49.18 16.23 -4.63
CA ASP A 79 -49.02 15.42 -5.85
C ASP A 79 -47.54 15.12 -6.22
N LEU A 80 -46.58 15.86 -5.66
CA LEU A 80 -45.13 15.69 -5.90
C LEU A 80 -44.42 14.86 -4.81
N LEU A 81 -45.16 14.44 -3.78
CA LEU A 81 -44.63 13.81 -2.57
C LEU A 81 -43.96 12.45 -2.82
N PHE A 82 -44.36 11.72 -3.88
CA PHE A 82 -43.81 10.39 -4.19
C PHE A 82 -42.73 10.41 -5.28
N GLY A 83 -42.85 11.29 -6.29
CA GLY A 83 -41.94 11.29 -7.44
C GLY A 83 -40.52 11.74 -7.09
N ILE A 84 -40.41 12.75 -6.22
CA ILE A 84 -39.13 13.40 -5.90
C ILE A 84 -38.25 12.53 -4.99
N PRO A 85 -38.74 11.92 -3.89
CA PRO A 85 -37.95 10.98 -3.10
C PRO A 85 -37.49 9.76 -3.91
N ILE A 86 -38.33 9.24 -4.81
CA ILE A 86 -37.97 8.10 -5.66
C ILE A 86 -36.89 8.50 -6.66
N ALA A 87 -37.01 9.67 -7.29
CA ALA A 87 -36.00 10.19 -8.20
C ALA A 87 -34.66 10.45 -7.49
N ALA A 88 -34.70 11.03 -6.28
CA ALA A 88 -33.54 11.25 -5.43
C ALA A 88 -32.85 9.94 -5.03
N LEU A 89 -33.61 8.94 -4.56
CA LEU A 89 -33.09 7.63 -4.19
C LEU A 89 -32.47 6.92 -5.40
N THR A 90 -33.12 7.05 -6.56
CA THR A 90 -32.62 6.48 -7.83
C THR A 90 -31.33 7.17 -8.26
N ALA A 91 -31.25 8.50 -8.18
CA ALA A 91 -30.05 9.27 -8.53
C ALA A 91 -28.88 8.97 -7.58
N TYR A 92 -29.15 8.84 -6.28
CA TYR A 92 -28.17 8.40 -5.29
C TYR A 92 -27.68 6.98 -5.59
N GLY A 93 -28.62 6.04 -5.79
CA GLY A 93 -28.32 4.65 -6.09
C GLY A 93 -27.49 4.50 -7.36
N LEU A 94 -27.86 5.22 -8.43
CA LEU A 94 -27.14 5.22 -9.70
C LEU A 94 -25.74 5.81 -9.53
N SER A 95 -25.60 6.96 -8.85
CA SER A 95 -24.29 7.60 -8.60
C SER A 95 -23.36 6.68 -7.80
N ARG A 96 -23.89 6.02 -6.77
CA ARG A 96 -23.13 5.07 -5.95
C ARG A 96 -22.76 3.80 -6.72
N LEU A 97 -23.66 3.29 -7.55
CA LEU A 97 -23.38 2.16 -8.42
C LEU A 97 -22.31 2.52 -9.46
N SER A 98 -22.40 3.68 -10.10
CA SER A 98 -21.39 4.17 -11.03
C SER A 98 -20.01 4.29 -10.37
N TYR A 99 -19.93 4.81 -9.15
CA TYR A 99 -18.68 4.85 -8.37
C TYR A 99 -18.05 3.46 -8.21
N ILE A 100 -18.85 2.47 -7.80
CA ILE A 100 -18.37 1.09 -7.60
C ILE A 100 -17.90 0.51 -8.94
N VAL A 101 -18.74 0.60 -9.99
CA VAL A 101 -18.43 0.04 -11.31
C VAL A 101 -17.17 0.65 -11.90
N PHE A 102 -16.97 1.97 -11.81
CA PHE A 102 -15.76 2.61 -12.32
C PHE A 102 -14.50 2.19 -11.57
N ASN A 103 -14.59 1.96 -10.25
CA ASN A 103 -13.46 1.41 -9.48
C ASN A 103 -13.14 -0.03 -9.88
N GLU A 104 -14.14 -0.89 -10.04
CA GLU A 104 -13.93 -2.28 -10.47
C GLU A 104 -13.34 -2.35 -11.88
N ILE A 105 -13.82 -1.52 -12.81
CA ILE A 105 -13.25 -1.42 -14.16
C ILE A 105 -11.78 -0.97 -14.09
N ARG A 106 -11.50 0.07 -13.31
CA ARG A 106 -10.13 0.56 -13.09
C ARG A 106 -9.23 -0.57 -12.58
N ASP A 107 -9.66 -1.29 -11.54
CA ASP A 107 -8.86 -2.33 -10.90
C ASP A 107 -8.65 -3.52 -11.85
N ALA A 108 -9.68 -3.93 -12.59
CA ALA A 108 -9.58 -4.98 -13.60
C ALA A 108 -8.63 -4.61 -14.76
N VAL A 109 -8.74 -3.39 -15.29
CA VAL A 109 -7.87 -2.91 -16.38
C VAL A 109 -6.43 -2.76 -15.91
N PHE A 110 -6.21 -2.19 -14.73
CA PHE A 110 -4.88 -1.93 -14.21
C PHE A 110 -4.21 -3.20 -13.66
N SER A 111 -4.95 -4.20 -13.19
CA SER A 111 -4.39 -5.48 -12.71
C SER A 111 -3.39 -6.06 -13.72
N ARG A 112 -3.71 -6.04 -15.02
CA ARG A 112 -2.80 -6.50 -16.07
C ARG A 112 -1.51 -5.66 -16.18
N VAL A 113 -1.60 -4.36 -15.96
CA VAL A 113 -0.45 -3.45 -15.96
C VAL A 113 0.42 -3.71 -14.73
N SER A 114 -0.20 -3.84 -13.55
CA SER A 114 0.51 -4.15 -12.30
C SER A 114 1.26 -5.48 -12.41
N GLN A 115 0.59 -6.55 -12.86
CA GLN A 115 1.23 -7.85 -13.05
C GLN A 115 2.39 -7.80 -14.06
N HIS A 116 2.27 -6.98 -15.11
CA HIS A 116 3.38 -6.76 -16.03
C HIS A 116 4.57 -6.05 -15.34
N ALA A 117 4.31 -4.97 -14.60
CA ALA A 117 5.35 -4.25 -13.88
C ALA A 117 6.08 -5.16 -12.88
N VAL A 118 5.32 -5.98 -12.14
CA VAL A 118 5.84 -7.00 -11.21
C VAL A 118 6.73 -7.98 -11.93
N ARG A 119 6.27 -8.54 -13.06
CA ARG A 119 7.06 -9.46 -13.88
C ARG A 119 8.39 -8.83 -14.33
N GLN A 120 8.37 -7.58 -14.77
CA GLN A 120 9.58 -6.89 -15.22
C GLN A 120 10.57 -6.62 -14.09
N VAL A 121 10.07 -6.24 -12.92
CA VAL A 121 10.91 -6.09 -11.71
C VAL A 121 11.52 -7.44 -11.33
N ALA A 122 10.73 -8.52 -11.31
CA ALA A 122 11.20 -9.86 -11.00
C ALA A 122 12.29 -10.33 -11.98
N ILE A 123 12.08 -10.15 -13.29
CA ILE A 123 13.07 -10.48 -14.33
C ILE A 123 14.35 -9.66 -14.13
N LYS A 124 14.25 -8.35 -13.86
CA LYS A 124 15.42 -7.50 -13.67
C LYS A 124 16.23 -7.91 -12.44
N VAL A 125 15.55 -8.23 -11.34
CA VAL A 125 16.20 -8.74 -10.12
C VAL A 125 16.86 -10.09 -10.39
N PHE A 126 16.16 -11.00 -11.06
CA PHE A 126 16.70 -12.31 -11.42
C PHE A 126 17.94 -12.22 -12.32
N ASN A 127 17.90 -11.38 -13.36
CA ASN A 127 19.05 -11.14 -14.23
C ASN A 127 20.22 -10.52 -13.48
N HIS A 128 19.94 -9.58 -12.56
CA HIS A 128 20.98 -8.98 -11.73
C HIS A 128 21.64 -10.05 -10.86
N LEU A 129 20.86 -10.90 -10.19
CA LEU A 129 21.38 -12.00 -9.37
C LEU A 129 22.28 -12.94 -10.17
N HIS A 130 21.85 -13.35 -11.37
CA HIS A 130 22.67 -14.18 -12.25
C HIS A 130 23.99 -13.53 -12.68
N ALA A 131 24.04 -12.19 -12.75
CA ALA A 131 25.24 -11.45 -13.12
C ALA A 131 26.23 -11.25 -11.95
N LEU A 132 25.88 -11.61 -10.72
CA LEU A 132 26.79 -11.50 -9.58
C LEU A 132 27.89 -12.57 -9.62
N SER A 133 29.04 -12.24 -9.02
CA SER A 133 30.22 -13.11 -9.00
C SER A 133 29.96 -14.49 -8.40
N ILE A 134 30.75 -15.49 -8.82
CA ILE A 134 30.69 -16.83 -8.24
C ILE A 134 30.97 -16.82 -6.73
N ARG A 135 31.85 -15.92 -6.27
CA ARG A 135 32.18 -15.72 -4.86
C ARG A 135 30.94 -15.31 -4.06
N PHE A 136 30.10 -14.41 -4.60
CA PHE A 136 28.84 -14.03 -3.98
C PHE A 136 27.87 -15.20 -3.83
N HIS A 137 27.83 -16.11 -4.81
CA HIS A 137 26.97 -17.29 -4.79
C HIS A 137 27.49 -18.39 -3.85
N LEU A 138 28.80 -18.49 -3.65
CA LEU A 138 29.43 -19.50 -2.77
C LEU A 138 29.47 -19.08 -1.29
N GLU A 139 29.61 -17.79 -0.98
CA GLU A 139 29.71 -17.29 0.40
C GLU A 139 28.36 -17.21 1.14
N ARG A 140 27.22 -17.28 0.43
CA ARG A 140 25.89 -17.14 1.04
C ARG A 140 25.13 -18.46 1.13
N LYS A 141 24.53 -18.72 2.29
CA LYS A 141 23.51 -19.78 2.47
C LYS A 141 22.38 -19.54 1.45
N THR A 142 22.31 -20.39 0.42
CA THR A 142 21.40 -20.30 -0.73
C THR A 142 19.94 -20.09 -0.31
N GLY A 143 19.48 -20.72 0.78
CA GLY A 143 18.12 -20.56 1.29
C GLY A 143 17.80 -19.18 1.89
N ALA A 144 18.73 -18.58 2.64
CA ALA A 144 18.52 -17.26 3.24
C ALA A 144 18.52 -16.16 2.17
N LEU A 145 19.43 -16.25 1.19
CA LEU A 145 19.49 -15.34 0.06
C LEU A 145 18.21 -15.38 -0.78
N ASN A 146 17.71 -16.58 -1.11
CA ASN A 146 16.46 -16.74 -1.84
C ASN A 146 15.28 -16.10 -1.08
N ARG A 147 15.18 -16.31 0.24
CA ARG A 147 14.13 -15.70 1.08
C ARG A 147 14.24 -14.17 1.16
N PHE A 148 15.44 -13.59 1.06
CA PHE A 148 15.59 -12.14 0.98
C PHE A 148 15.16 -11.59 -0.38
N ILE A 149 15.47 -12.31 -1.46
CA ILE A 149 15.06 -11.96 -2.82
C ILE A 149 13.53 -11.99 -2.93
N ASP A 150 12.89 -13.08 -2.52
CA ASP A 150 11.43 -13.24 -2.57
C ASP A 150 10.71 -12.16 -1.75
N ARG A 151 11.21 -11.87 -0.54
CA ARG A 151 10.67 -10.79 0.30
C ARG A 151 10.90 -9.41 -0.33
N GLY A 152 12.06 -9.19 -0.93
CA GLY A 152 12.42 -7.93 -1.59
C GLY A 152 11.56 -7.66 -2.82
N THR A 153 11.41 -8.64 -3.71
CA THR A 153 10.59 -8.52 -4.93
C THR A 153 9.11 -8.33 -4.59
N THR A 154 8.59 -9.12 -3.64
CA THR A 154 7.20 -8.97 -3.15
C THR A 154 6.98 -7.62 -2.47
N GLY A 155 7.96 -7.14 -1.70
CA GLY A 155 7.91 -5.81 -1.08
C GLY A 155 7.89 -4.68 -2.10
N ILE A 156 8.73 -4.75 -3.13
CA ILE A 156 8.73 -3.79 -4.24
C ILE A 156 7.38 -3.82 -4.97
N GLN A 157 6.86 -5.00 -5.29
CA GLN A 157 5.53 -5.17 -5.89
C GLN A 157 4.43 -4.51 -5.05
N PHE A 158 4.44 -4.77 -3.74
CA PHE A 158 3.46 -4.22 -2.82
C PHE A 158 3.54 -2.70 -2.78
N LEU A 159 4.74 -2.13 -2.58
CA LEU A 159 4.93 -0.68 -2.51
C LEU A 159 4.50 -0.02 -3.81
N LEU A 160 4.89 -0.58 -4.94
CA LEU A 160 4.61 -0.06 -6.27
C LEU A 160 3.10 -0.01 -6.53
N SER A 161 2.41 -1.11 -6.24
CA SER A 161 0.96 -1.20 -6.34
C SER A 161 0.29 -0.25 -5.33
N PHE A 162 0.69 -0.28 -4.07
CA PHE A 162 0.09 0.53 -3.03
C PHE A 162 0.16 2.03 -3.33
N VAL A 163 1.30 2.53 -3.80
CA VAL A 163 1.46 3.94 -4.17
C VAL A 163 0.55 4.32 -5.35
N ALA A 164 0.54 3.51 -6.41
CA ALA A 164 -0.26 3.79 -7.60
C ALA A 164 -1.77 3.66 -7.34
N PHE A 165 -2.19 2.72 -6.49
CA PHE A 165 -3.60 2.38 -6.30
C PHE A 165 -4.27 3.04 -5.10
N ASN A 166 -3.51 3.37 -4.07
CA ASN A 166 -4.06 3.93 -2.83
C ASN A 166 -3.56 5.36 -2.64
N ILE A 167 -2.25 5.58 -2.59
CA ILE A 167 -1.69 6.89 -2.24
C ILE A 167 -2.04 7.97 -3.28
N LEU A 168 -1.72 7.74 -4.55
CA LEU A 168 -1.94 8.75 -5.60
C LEU A 168 -3.44 9.11 -5.77
N PRO A 169 -4.37 8.13 -5.85
CA PRO A 169 -5.82 8.38 -5.84
C PRO A 169 -6.33 9.13 -4.63
N THR A 170 -5.85 8.78 -3.45
CA THR A 170 -6.27 9.42 -2.20
C THR A 170 -5.81 10.87 -2.17
N LEU A 171 -4.58 11.15 -2.62
CA LEU A 171 -4.08 12.52 -2.70
C LEU A 171 -4.91 13.36 -3.69
N PHE A 172 -5.23 12.80 -4.86
CA PHE A 172 -6.10 13.46 -5.84
C PHE A 172 -7.51 13.71 -5.29
N GLU A 173 -8.09 12.74 -4.60
CA GLU A 173 -9.41 12.86 -3.97
C GLU A 173 -9.42 13.95 -2.89
N VAL A 174 -8.40 14.00 -2.02
CA VAL A 174 -8.26 15.05 -1.00
C VAL A 174 -8.19 16.44 -1.64
N LEU A 175 -7.41 16.60 -2.72
CA LEU A 175 -7.33 17.88 -3.44
C LEU A 175 -8.68 18.29 -4.03
N LEU A 176 -9.41 17.34 -4.64
CA LEU A 176 -10.74 17.61 -5.17
C LEU A 176 -11.74 17.98 -4.07
N VAL A 177 -11.76 17.25 -2.95
CA VAL A 177 -12.64 17.56 -1.80
C VAL A 177 -12.36 18.97 -1.28
N CYS A 178 -11.09 19.32 -1.05
CA CYS A 178 -10.70 20.65 -0.61
C CYS A 178 -11.12 21.73 -1.63
N GLY A 179 -10.95 21.48 -2.93
CA GLY A 179 -11.37 22.39 -4.00
C GLY A 179 -12.89 22.61 -4.05
N ILE A 180 -13.68 21.53 -3.92
CA ILE A 180 -15.14 21.60 -3.90
C ILE A 180 -15.62 22.36 -2.66
N LEU A 181 -15.06 22.07 -1.48
CA LEU A 181 -15.42 22.78 -0.25
C LEU A 181 -15.07 24.27 -0.34
N TRP A 182 -13.92 24.62 -0.93
CA TRP A 182 -13.56 26.01 -1.16
C TRP A 182 -14.59 26.70 -2.06
N TYR A 183 -14.98 26.06 -3.17
CA TYR A 183 -15.95 26.62 -4.10
C TYR A 183 -17.35 26.79 -3.50
N LEU A 184 -17.84 25.79 -2.74
CA LEU A 184 -19.22 25.78 -2.23
C LEU A 184 -19.38 26.54 -0.90
N TYR A 185 -18.45 26.36 0.04
CA TYR A 185 -18.58 26.85 1.41
C TYR A 185 -17.52 27.91 1.79
N GLY A 186 -16.57 28.19 0.91
CA GLY A 186 -15.50 29.15 1.13
C GLY A 186 -14.22 28.55 1.72
N ILE A 187 -13.17 29.37 1.78
CA ILE A 187 -11.80 28.92 2.12
C ILE A 187 -11.68 28.37 3.54
N SER A 188 -12.47 28.86 4.49
CA SER A 188 -12.41 28.44 5.89
C SER A 188 -12.68 26.93 6.05
N TYR A 189 -13.69 26.40 5.35
CA TYR A 189 -14.02 24.97 5.40
C TYR A 189 -12.92 24.12 4.75
N ALA A 190 -12.41 24.54 3.59
CA ALA A 190 -11.30 23.86 2.93
C ALA A 190 -10.04 23.82 3.82
N LEU A 191 -9.74 24.90 4.53
CA LEU A 191 -8.59 24.99 5.43
C LEU A 191 -8.76 24.05 6.64
N VAL A 192 -9.93 24.03 7.28
CA VAL A 192 -10.22 23.12 8.41
C VAL A 192 -10.07 21.66 7.97
N THR A 193 -10.61 21.28 6.81
CA THR A 193 -10.46 19.94 6.25
C THR A 193 -8.99 19.60 5.97
N ALA A 194 -8.26 20.49 5.31
CA ALA A 194 -6.85 20.29 4.99
C ALA A 194 -5.99 20.13 6.25
N VAL A 195 -6.21 20.95 7.28
CA VAL A 195 -5.52 20.86 8.58
C VAL A 195 -5.86 19.56 9.28
N THR A 196 -7.12 19.14 9.29
CA THR A 196 -7.56 17.88 9.91
C THR A 196 -6.87 16.68 9.26
N ILE A 197 -6.80 16.65 7.93
CA ILE A 197 -6.09 15.61 7.18
C ILE A 197 -4.59 15.67 7.48
N GLY A 198 -3.99 16.86 7.53
CA GLY A 198 -2.59 17.05 7.87
C GLY A 198 -2.24 16.50 9.27
N ILE A 199 -3.06 16.80 10.27
CA ILE A 199 -2.93 16.29 11.64
C ILE A 199 -3.06 14.77 11.64
N TYR A 200 -4.06 14.22 10.96
CA TYR A 200 -4.25 12.77 10.83
C TYR A 200 -3.02 12.08 10.24
N VAL A 201 -2.46 12.63 9.16
CA VAL A 201 -1.25 12.11 8.52
C VAL A 201 -0.07 12.17 9.47
N TRP A 202 0.17 13.32 10.11
CA TRP A 202 1.28 13.51 11.03
C TRP A 202 1.23 12.55 12.23
N LEU A 203 0.07 12.46 12.89
CA LEU A 203 -0.15 11.54 14.01
C LEU A 203 0.03 10.08 13.58
N THR A 204 -0.55 9.70 12.44
CA THR A 204 -0.47 8.33 11.92
C THR A 204 0.98 7.93 11.65
N PHE A 205 1.77 8.80 11.00
CA PHE A 205 3.19 8.54 10.78
C PHE A 205 3.98 8.45 12.08
N GLY A 206 3.73 9.36 13.04
CA GLY A 206 4.39 9.35 14.35
C GLY A 206 4.13 8.06 15.13
N ILE A 207 2.86 7.67 15.24
CA ILE A 207 2.44 6.43 15.92
C ILE A 207 2.98 5.21 15.19
N THR A 208 2.93 5.19 13.85
CA THR A 208 3.43 4.07 13.06
C THR A 208 4.94 3.88 13.23
N ALA A 209 5.72 4.97 13.18
CA ALA A 209 7.16 4.92 13.39
C ALA A 209 7.53 4.43 14.80
N TRP A 210 6.77 4.84 15.82
CA TRP A 210 6.92 4.30 17.17
C TRP A 210 6.59 2.80 17.24
N ARG A 211 5.46 2.37 16.65
CA ARG A 211 5.03 0.97 16.63
C ARG A 211 6.00 0.06 15.89
N ILE A 212 6.60 0.52 14.79
CA ILE A 212 7.62 -0.24 14.03
C ILE A 212 8.83 -0.58 14.92
N ARG A 213 9.27 0.35 15.78
CA ARG A 213 10.38 0.08 16.71
C ARG A 213 10.05 -1.03 17.71
N ILE A 214 8.81 -1.08 18.19
CA ILE A 214 8.34 -2.13 19.11
C ILE A 214 8.29 -3.48 18.39
N ARG A 215 7.69 -3.53 17.20
CA ARG A 215 7.64 -4.76 16.39
C ARG A 215 9.03 -5.30 16.08
N ARG A 216 10.01 -4.44 15.84
CA ARG A 216 11.38 -4.87 15.60
C ARG A 216 11.96 -5.60 16.80
N LYS A 217 11.84 -5.03 18.01
CA LYS A 217 12.27 -5.68 19.25
C LYS A 217 11.56 -7.01 19.50
N MET A 218 10.26 -7.07 19.23
CA MET A 218 9.47 -8.30 19.35
C MET A 218 9.99 -9.39 18.41
N ASN A 219 10.23 -9.06 17.14
CA ASN A 219 10.76 -10.01 16.16
C ASN A 219 12.18 -10.48 16.51
N ASP A 220 13.02 -9.61 17.08
CA ASP A 220 14.38 -9.97 17.51
C ASP A 220 14.33 -10.97 18.68
N ALA A 221 13.47 -10.72 19.67
CA ALA A 221 13.26 -11.65 20.79
C ALA A 221 12.64 -13.00 20.35
N GLU A 222 11.70 -12.97 19.39
CA GLU A 222 11.11 -14.18 18.80
C GLU A 222 12.16 -15.02 18.06
N ASN A 223 13.07 -14.38 17.31
CA ASN A 223 14.18 -15.07 16.65
C ASN A 223 15.15 -15.70 17.66
N GLU A 224 15.45 -15.01 18.76
CA GLU A 224 16.30 -15.53 19.83
C GLU A 224 15.67 -16.75 20.51
N ALA A 225 14.40 -16.66 20.89
CA ALA A 225 13.65 -17.77 21.48
C ALA A 225 13.58 -18.98 20.53
N SER A 226 13.28 -18.74 19.24
CA SER A 226 13.24 -19.79 18.23
C SER A 226 14.61 -20.46 18.03
N THR A 227 15.70 -19.68 18.07
CA THR A 227 17.06 -20.20 17.96
C THR A 227 17.40 -21.10 19.15
N ARG A 228 17.11 -20.65 20.38
CA ARG A 228 17.34 -21.46 21.60
C ARG A 228 16.51 -22.74 21.60
N GLN A 229 15.25 -22.67 21.17
CA GLN A 229 14.40 -23.86 21.07
C GLN A 229 14.96 -24.90 20.10
N VAL A 230 15.42 -24.46 18.92
CA VAL A 230 16.02 -25.38 17.93
C VAL A 230 17.32 -25.96 18.45
N ASP A 231 18.16 -25.17 19.12
CA ASP A 231 19.44 -25.64 19.67
C ASP A 231 19.24 -26.69 20.77
N SER A 232 18.29 -26.45 21.69
CA SER A 232 17.92 -27.41 22.74
C SER A 232 17.41 -28.74 22.17
N LEU A 233 16.63 -28.70 21.07
CA LEU A 233 16.15 -29.90 20.39
C LEU A 233 17.25 -30.63 19.60
N LEU A 234 18.18 -29.89 18.97
CA LEU A 234 19.31 -30.50 18.25
C LEU A 234 20.32 -31.12 19.22
N ASN A 235 20.58 -30.47 20.35
CA ASN A 235 21.49 -30.93 21.40
C ASN A 235 20.76 -31.69 22.51
N PHE A 236 19.61 -32.27 22.22
CA PHE A 236 18.76 -32.95 23.20
C PHE A 236 19.52 -34.02 23.98
N GLU A 237 20.41 -34.77 23.32
CA GLU A 237 21.26 -35.76 23.98
C GLU A 237 22.13 -35.12 25.07
N THR A 238 22.79 -34.00 24.77
CA THR A 238 23.63 -33.27 25.73
C THR A 238 22.80 -32.77 26.91
N VAL A 239 21.62 -32.19 26.65
CA VAL A 239 20.72 -31.71 27.71
C VAL A 239 20.32 -32.85 28.66
N ARG A 240 20.02 -34.04 28.10
CA ARG A 240 19.68 -35.25 28.88
C ARG A 240 20.87 -35.84 29.62
N TYR A 241 22.06 -35.83 29.02
CA TYR A 241 23.28 -36.32 29.66
C TYR A 241 23.63 -35.51 30.92
N PHE A 242 23.38 -34.20 30.91
CA PHE A 242 23.65 -33.30 32.05
C PHE A 242 22.43 -33.02 32.93
N ASN A 243 21.25 -33.59 32.63
CA ASN A 243 20.01 -33.43 33.39
C ASN A 243 19.62 -31.94 33.57
N ASN A 244 19.81 -31.14 32.52
CA ASN A 244 19.68 -29.68 32.53
C ASN A 244 18.39 -29.19 31.86
N GLU A 245 17.35 -30.03 31.78
CA GLU A 245 16.10 -29.71 31.08
C GLU A 245 15.40 -28.46 31.66
N SER A 246 15.50 -28.22 32.96
CA SER A 246 14.88 -27.06 33.65
C SER A 246 15.58 -25.73 33.39
N HIS A 247 16.81 -25.74 32.87
CA HIS A 247 17.55 -24.53 32.49
C HIS A 247 17.22 -24.09 31.05
N GLU A 248 16.94 -25.06 30.18
CA GLU A 248 16.63 -24.84 28.75
C GLU A 248 15.15 -24.48 28.50
N LEU A 249 14.26 -24.71 29.49
CA LEU A 249 12.84 -24.33 29.48
C LEU A 249 12.62 -22.89 29.97
#